data_AF-A0A821XBW0-F1
#
_entry.id   AF-A0A821XBW0-F1
#
_cell.length_a   1.000
_cell.length_b   1.000
_cell.length_c   1.000
_cell.angle_alpha   90.00
_cell.angle_beta   90.00
_cell.angle_gamma   90.00
#
_symmetry.space_group_name_H-M   'P 1'
#
loop_
_entity.id
_entity.type
_entity.pdbx_description
1 polymer ?
#
loop_
_entity_poly.entity_id
_entity_poly.type
_entity_poly.pdbx_seq_one_letter_code
_entity_poly.pdbx_strand_id
1 'polypeptide(L)'
;MLSRSSCSLISSVEKFACATQTISSVRYLHLSRTIFAATKSKQVSLSRLEPNKYINYEKHAANLEVVKKRLNQPLTLSEKILYSHADDPKNQNFERGKSYLRLRPDRVAMQDATAQMAVLQFISSGLPNVLCPTTIHCDHLIEAQIGGEQDLKRAKVID
;
A
#
# COMPACT_ATOMS: atom_id res chain seq x y z
N MET A 1 17.41 55.48 -45.00
CA MET A 1 17.35 54.44 -46.06
C MET A 1 18.53 53.49 -45.87
N LEU A 2 18.27 52.19 -45.98
CA LEU A 2 18.94 51.09 -45.26
C LEU A 2 20.45 50.92 -45.46
N SER A 3 21.13 50.63 -44.35
CA SER A 3 22.55 50.25 -44.24
C SER A 3 22.73 48.72 -44.22
N ARG A 4 23.79 48.23 -44.88
CA ARG A 4 24.25 46.84 -44.94
C ARG A 4 25.10 46.48 -43.71
N SER A 5 24.90 45.31 -43.10
CA SER A 5 25.90 44.53 -42.31
C SER A 5 25.30 43.13 -42.02
N SER A 6 25.67 42.02 -42.67
CA SER A 6 26.84 41.13 -42.48
C SER A 6 26.73 40.10 -41.32
N CYS A 7 26.96 38.83 -41.69
CA CYS A 7 27.31 37.63 -40.89
C CYS A 7 26.22 36.95 -40.04
N SER A 8 26.08 35.62 -39.94
CA SER A 8 26.35 34.41 -40.76
C SER A 8 26.16 33.19 -39.84
N LEU A 9 25.84 32.02 -40.42
CA LEU A 9 25.87 30.65 -39.83
C LEU A 9 24.58 30.30 -39.05
N ILE A 10 23.90 29.16 -39.21
CA ILE A 10 24.35 27.75 -39.24
C ILE A 10 23.25 26.93 -39.98
N SER A 11 23.47 26.51 -41.23
CA SER A 11 23.75 25.13 -41.74
C SER A 11 22.90 23.95 -41.23
N SER A 12 22.16 23.33 -42.19
CA SER A 12 22.00 21.88 -42.45
C SER A 12 21.25 21.03 -41.40
N VAL A 13 20.06 20.46 -41.61
CA VAL A 13 19.60 19.52 -42.66
C VAL A 13 20.65 18.45 -42.99
N GLU A 14 20.42 17.22 -42.52
CA GLU A 14 20.44 15.96 -43.30
C GLU A 14 20.97 14.73 -42.53
N LYS A 15 20.13 13.68 -42.57
CA LYS A 15 20.43 12.28 -42.90
C LYS A 15 21.14 11.35 -41.89
N PHE A 16 20.37 10.32 -41.53
CA PHE A 16 20.67 8.89 -41.72
C PHE A 16 22.10 8.55 -42.20
N ALA A 17 22.85 7.83 -41.37
CA ALA A 17 23.94 6.97 -41.84
C ALA A 17 24.13 5.76 -40.92
N CYS A 18 24.21 4.61 -41.57
CA CYS A 18 24.58 3.28 -41.09
C CYS A 18 26.07 3.23 -40.69
N ALA A 19 26.39 2.52 -39.61
CA ALA A 19 27.75 2.02 -39.37
C ALA A 19 27.72 0.68 -38.62
N THR A 20 28.16 -0.37 -39.32
CA THR A 20 28.50 -1.70 -38.82
C THR A 20 29.88 -1.73 -38.13
N GLN A 21 30.12 -2.82 -37.36
CA GLN A 21 31.38 -3.28 -36.71
C GLN A 21 31.41 -2.95 -35.19
N THR A 22 31.68 -3.84 -34.24
CA THR A 22 32.50 -5.07 -34.17
C THR A 22 32.18 -5.83 -32.87
N ILE A 23 32.32 -7.16 -32.89
CA ILE A 23 32.19 -8.03 -31.71
C ILE A 23 33.40 -7.79 -30.78
N SER A 24 33.15 -7.38 -29.54
CA SER A 24 34.08 -7.54 -28.43
C SER A 24 33.33 -8.02 -27.19
N SER A 25 33.66 -9.23 -26.77
CA SER A 25 33.14 -9.88 -25.57
C SER A 25 33.64 -9.15 -24.32
N VAL A 26 32.75 -8.45 -23.62
CA VAL A 26 32.94 -8.07 -22.21
C VAL A 26 31.60 -8.26 -21.50
N ARG A 27 31.64 -9.00 -20.39
CA ARG A 27 30.49 -9.32 -19.53
C ARG A 27 29.77 -8.03 -19.10
N TYR A 28 28.60 -7.77 -19.65
CA TYR A 28 27.69 -6.73 -19.15
C TYR A 28 26.55 -7.38 -18.39
N LEU A 29 26.46 -6.97 -17.12
CA LEU A 29 25.44 -7.31 -16.15
C LEU A 29 24.06 -7.38 -16.81
N HIS A 30 23.34 -8.45 -16.54
CA HIS A 30 21.92 -8.58 -16.84
C HIS A 30 21.18 -7.50 -16.05
N LEU A 31 21.12 -6.28 -16.59
CA LEU A 31 20.27 -5.22 -16.10
C LEU A 31 18.86 -5.65 -16.46
N SER A 32 18.30 -6.53 -15.62
CA SER A 32 16.87 -6.79 -15.55
C SER A 32 16.23 -5.47 -15.15
N ARG A 33 16.03 -4.59 -16.14
CA ARG A 33 15.12 -3.47 -16.06
C ARG A 33 13.75 -4.12 -15.97
N THR A 34 13.37 -4.55 -14.77
CA THR A 34 12.00 -4.88 -14.46
C THR A 34 11.24 -3.57 -14.63
N ILE A 35 10.69 -3.41 -15.81
CA ILE A 35 9.65 -2.43 -16.09
C ILE A 35 8.56 -2.76 -15.07
N PHE A 36 8.50 -1.99 -13.99
CA PHE A 36 7.34 -1.92 -13.14
C PHE A 36 6.25 -1.34 -14.04
N ALA A 37 5.54 -2.22 -14.75
CA ALA A 37 4.33 -1.85 -15.44
C ALA A 37 3.38 -1.38 -14.34
N ALA A 38 3.29 -0.06 -14.18
CA ALA A 38 2.23 0.58 -13.42
C ALA A 38 0.93 0.31 -14.19
N THR A 39 0.42 -0.90 -14.05
CA THR A 39 -0.93 -1.25 -14.49
C THR A 39 -1.86 -0.38 -13.65
N LYS A 40 -2.55 0.55 -14.32
CA LYS A 40 -3.71 1.26 -13.79
C LYS A 40 -4.54 0.25 -13.00
N SER A 41 -4.63 0.41 -11.70
CA SER A 41 -5.10 -0.67 -10.84
C SER A 41 -6.55 -0.97 -11.18
N LYS A 42 -6.81 -2.22 -11.57
CA LYS A 42 -8.19 -2.68 -11.70
C LYS A 42 -8.83 -2.55 -10.32
N GLN A 43 -10.04 -2.00 -10.27
CA GLN A 43 -10.76 -1.81 -9.02
C GLN A 43 -11.11 -3.19 -8.43
N VAL A 44 -10.29 -3.67 -7.49
CA VAL A 44 -10.44 -5.00 -6.86
C VAL A 44 -11.00 -4.81 -5.47
N SER A 45 -12.10 -5.50 -5.18
CA SER A 45 -12.74 -5.49 -3.86
C SER A 45 -11.83 -6.11 -2.80
N LEU A 46 -11.87 -5.58 -1.58
CA LEU A 46 -11.06 -6.04 -0.46
C LEU A 46 -11.41 -7.47 -0.03
N SER A 47 -12.70 -7.81 -0.04
CA SER A 47 -13.24 -9.11 0.32
C SER A 47 -14.55 -9.37 -0.44
N ARG A 48 -14.96 -10.64 -0.51
CA ARG A 48 -16.29 -11.03 -1.01
C ARG A 48 -17.44 -10.42 -0.19
N LEU A 49 -17.20 -10.20 1.11
CA LEU A 49 -18.19 -9.62 2.03
C LEU A 49 -18.38 -8.11 1.83
N GLU A 50 -17.41 -7.45 1.19
CA GLU A 50 -17.33 -5.98 1.09
C GLU A 50 -17.08 -5.57 -0.38
N PRO A 51 -18.05 -5.81 -1.29
CA PRO A 51 -17.85 -5.55 -2.73
C PRO A 51 -17.61 -4.06 -3.06
N ASN A 52 -18.09 -3.16 -2.19
CA ASN A 52 -18.01 -1.72 -2.37
C ASN A 52 -16.73 -1.09 -1.80
N LYS A 53 -15.85 -1.89 -1.17
CA LYS A 53 -14.57 -1.43 -0.62
C LYS A 53 -13.42 -1.99 -1.44
N TYR A 54 -12.49 -1.12 -1.87
CA TYR A 54 -11.45 -1.47 -2.83
C TYR A 54 -10.05 -1.31 -2.25
N ILE A 55 -9.13 -2.13 -2.74
CA ILE A 55 -7.71 -2.07 -2.36
C ILE A 55 -7.04 -0.92 -3.11
N ASN A 56 -6.38 0.00 -2.40
CA ASN A 56 -5.79 1.20 -2.99
C ASN A 56 -4.25 1.15 -3.06
N TYR A 57 -3.72 0.29 -3.94
CA TYR A 57 -2.27 0.18 -4.14
C TYR A 57 -1.64 1.45 -4.74
N GLU A 58 -2.39 2.24 -5.51
CA GLU A 58 -1.89 3.49 -6.11
C GLU A 58 -1.53 4.52 -5.03
N LYS A 59 -2.40 4.70 -4.04
CA LYS A 59 -2.13 5.57 -2.89
C LYS A 59 -0.91 5.09 -2.10
N HIS A 60 -0.80 3.79 -1.85
CA HIS A 60 0.33 3.23 -1.13
C HIS A 60 1.66 3.41 -1.87
N ALA A 61 1.66 3.23 -3.20
CA ALA A 61 2.82 3.46 -4.04
C ALA A 61 3.25 4.95 -4.00
N ALA A 62 2.31 5.88 -4.12
CA ALA A 62 2.59 7.31 -4.03
C ALA A 62 3.16 7.71 -2.66
N ASN A 63 2.59 7.20 -1.57
CA ASN A 63 3.10 7.44 -0.22
C ASN A 63 4.54 6.91 -0.06
N LEU A 64 4.83 5.74 -0.62
CA LEU A 64 6.16 5.15 -0.58
C LEU A 64 7.20 5.95 -1.35
N GLU A 65 6.84 6.54 -2.49
CA GLU A 65 7.76 7.41 -3.22
C GLU A 65 8.14 8.65 -2.41
N VAL A 66 7.18 9.24 -1.70
CA VAL A 66 7.42 10.37 -0.78
C VAL A 66 8.38 9.95 0.34
N VAL A 67 8.12 8.81 0.99
CA VAL A 67 8.96 8.34 2.10
C VAL A 67 10.37 7.95 1.63
N LYS A 68 10.51 7.29 0.49
CA LYS A 68 11.82 6.93 -0.09
C LYS A 68 12.68 8.16 -0.36
N LYS A 69 12.10 9.23 -0.90
CA LYS A 69 12.81 10.51 -1.16
C LYS A 69 13.29 11.19 0.13
N ARG A 70 12.58 10.99 1.25
CA ARG A 70 12.93 11.58 2.55
C ARG A 70 14.03 10.80 3.27
N LEU A 71 13.90 9.48 3.32
CA LEU A 71 14.79 8.64 4.12
C LEU A 71 16.08 8.22 3.39
N ASN A 72 16.11 8.27 2.04
CA ASN A 72 17.27 7.94 1.21
C ASN A 72 17.99 6.63 1.58
N GLN A 73 17.25 5.67 2.16
CA GLN A 73 17.76 4.38 2.62
C GLN A 73 16.91 3.25 2.06
N PRO A 74 17.48 2.04 1.89
CA PRO A 74 16.69 0.87 1.51
C PRO A 74 15.68 0.53 2.61
N LEU A 75 14.41 0.38 2.23
CA LEU A 75 13.32 0.03 3.13
C LEU A 75 13.06 -1.48 3.12
N THR A 76 12.85 -2.04 4.30
CA THR A 76 12.37 -3.42 4.48
C THR A 76 10.92 -3.56 4.04
N LEU A 77 10.43 -4.79 3.87
CA LEU A 77 9.03 -5.02 3.50
C LEU A 77 8.06 -4.47 4.56
N SER A 78 8.33 -4.74 5.84
CA SER A 78 7.52 -4.26 6.95
C SER A 78 7.46 -2.73 6.99
N GLU A 79 8.58 -2.05 6.77
CA GLU A 79 8.62 -0.59 6.67
C GLU A 79 7.85 -0.08 5.46
N LYS A 80 7.92 -0.77 4.32
CA LYS A 80 7.11 -0.38 3.15
C LYS A 80 5.62 -0.47 3.46
N ILE A 81 5.17 -1.54 4.11
CA ILE A 81 3.76 -1.68 4.48
C ILE A 81 3.37 -0.62 5.52
N LEU A 82 4.16 -0.40 6.57
CA LEU A 82 3.83 0.58 7.60
C LEU A 82 3.84 2.01 7.05
N TYR A 83 4.89 2.41 6.33
CA TYR A 83 5.02 3.78 5.82
C TYR A 83 4.06 4.08 4.66
N SER A 84 3.61 3.06 3.92
CA SER A 84 2.56 3.27 2.91
C SER A 84 1.19 3.60 3.52
N HIS A 85 0.95 3.19 4.77
CA HIS A 85 -0.28 3.46 5.53
C HIS A 85 -0.18 4.67 6.45
N ALA A 86 0.92 5.44 6.38
CA ALA A 86 1.04 6.69 7.13
C ALA A 86 -0.03 7.69 6.69
N ASP A 87 -0.59 8.42 7.66
CA ASP A 87 -1.62 9.41 7.37
C ASP A 87 -1.02 10.64 6.66
N ASP A 88 0.11 11.13 7.18
CA ASP A 88 0.88 12.22 6.58
C ASP A 88 2.34 11.78 6.32
N PRO A 89 2.62 11.21 5.14
CA PRO A 89 3.97 10.74 4.80
C PRO A 89 4.98 11.89 4.61
N LYS A 90 4.53 13.15 4.49
CA LYS A 90 5.42 14.30 4.24
C LYS A 90 5.97 14.90 5.55
N ASN A 91 5.13 15.02 6.57
CA ASN A 91 5.51 15.72 7.81
C ASN A 91 5.88 14.78 8.95
N GLN A 92 5.53 13.50 8.87
CA GLN A 92 5.77 12.56 9.95
C GLN A 92 7.26 12.17 10.08
N ASN A 93 7.75 12.01 11.30
CA ASN A 93 9.10 11.51 11.56
C ASN A 93 9.10 9.98 11.56
N PHE A 94 10.11 9.39 10.91
CA PHE A 94 10.26 7.94 10.77
C PHE A 94 11.59 7.52 11.42
N GLU A 95 11.56 7.28 12.74
CA GLU A 95 12.70 6.79 13.52
C GLU A 95 12.36 5.45 14.16
N ARG A 96 13.12 4.41 13.79
CA ARG A 96 12.93 3.06 14.33
C ARG A 96 13.06 3.06 15.85
N GLY A 97 12.07 2.51 16.53
CA GLY A 97 12.07 2.37 17.99
C GLY A 97 11.93 3.68 18.79
N LYS A 98 11.71 4.82 18.13
CA LYS A 98 11.56 6.14 18.80
C LYS A 98 10.28 6.84 18.42
N SER A 99 9.97 6.93 17.13
CA SER A 99 8.83 7.71 16.66
C SER A 99 7.51 6.93 16.77
N TYR A 100 6.47 7.58 17.28
CA TYR A 100 5.10 7.09 17.17
C TYR A 100 4.54 7.35 15.77
N LEU A 101 4.05 6.29 15.12
CA LEU A 101 3.51 6.40 13.77
C LEU A 101 2.00 6.58 13.80
N ARG A 102 1.51 7.64 13.14
CA ARG A 102 0.09 7.82 12.84
C ARG A 102 -0.24 7.07 11.57
N LEU A 103 -0.94 5.96 11.72
CA LEU A 103 -1.27 5.04 10.63
C LEU A 103 -2.78 5.00 10.41
N ARG A 104 -3.19 4.70 9.18
CA ARG A 104 -4.58 4.38 8.84
C ARG A 104 -4.70 2.90 8.49
N PRO A 105 -5.20 2.05 9.40
CA PRO A 105 -5.44 0.65 9.11
C PRO A 105 -6.62 0.50 8.14
N ASP A 106 -6.55 -0.50 7.26
CA ASP A 106 -7.58 -0.74 6.25
C ASP A 106 -8.81 -1.47 6.80
N ARG A 107 -8.63 -2.35 7.79
CA ARG A 107 -9.70 -3.12 8.43
C ARG A 107 -9.41 -3.36 9.91
N VAL A 108 -10.46 -3.71 10.66
CA VAL A 108 -10.34 -4.19 12.04
C VAL A 108 -10.95 -5.58 12.14
N ALA A 109 -10.32 -6.48 12.88
CA ALA A 109 -10.87 -7.78 13.21
C ALA A 109 -10.77 -7.95 14.73
N MET A 110 -11.85 -8.42 15.34
CA MET A 110 -11.94 -8.64 16.79
C MET A 110 -12.42 -10.06 17.05
N GLN A 111 -12.00 -10.60 18.19
CA GLN A 111 -12.44 -11.89 18.71
C GLN A 111 -13.49 -11.68 19.79
N ASP A 112 -14.51 -12.54 19.87
CA ASP A 112 -15.63 -12.45 20.83
C ASP A 112 -15.21 -12.09 22.27
N ALA A 113 -14.18 -12.73 22.81
CA ALA A 113 -13.66 -12.44 24.16
C ALA A 113 -13.20 -10.98 24.36
N THR A 114 -12.74 -10.32 23.30
CA THR A 114 -12.25 -8.92 23.34
C THR A 114 -13.23 -7.92 22.71
N ALA A 115 -14.07 -8.41 21.79
CA ALA A 115 -15.02 -7.62 21.04
C ALA A 115 -16.11 -7.04 21.94
N GLN A 116 -16.53 -7.76 22.99
CA GLN A 116 -17.56 -7.29 23.92
C GLN A 116 -17.21 -5.92 24.51
N MET A 117 -16.02 -5.78 25.09
CA MET A 117 -15.58 -4.51 25.68
C MET A 117 -15.29 -3.45 24.60
N ALA A 118 -14.71 -3.84 23.46
CA ALA A 118 -14.44 -2.91 22.38
C ALA A 118 -15.73 -2.28 21.82
N VAL A 119 -16.80 -3.07 21.66
CA VAL A 119 -18.10 -2.59 21.20
C VAL A 119 -18.74 -1.68 22.26
N LEU A 120 -18.65 -2.01 23.55
CA LEU A 120 -19.16 -1.13 24.62
C LEU A 120 -18.47 0.23 24.64
N GLN A 121 -17.14 0.26 24.45
CA GLN A 121 -16.39 1.51 24.33
C GLN A 121 -16.78 2.27 23.06
N PHE A 122 -17.02 1.57 21.96
CA PHE A 122 -17.48 2.18 20.72
C PHE A 122 -18.87 2.81 20.88
N ILE A 123 -19.82 2.14 21.52
CA ILE A 123 -21.14 2.69 21.86
C ILE A 123 -20.98 3.93 22.75
N SER A 124 -20.09 3.88 23.74
CA SER A 124 -19.81 5.01 24.63
C SER A 124 -19.19 6.21 23.91
N SER A 125 -18.55 6.00 22.76
CA SER A 125 -18.00 7.09 21.92
C SER A 125 -19.09 7.92 21.21
N GLY A 126 -20.33 7.42 21.16
CA GLY A 126 -21.45 8.10 20.52
C GLY A 126 -21.41 8.12 18.98
N LEU A 127 -20.48 7.38 18.36
CA LEU A 127 -20.38 7.29 16.90
C LEU A 127 -21.47 6.37 16.34
N PRO A 128 -22.17 6.76 15.25
CA PRO A 128 -23.28 5.97 14.72
C PRO A 128 -22.82 4.73 13.96
N ASN A 129 -21.65 4.76 13.31
CA ASN A 129 -21.15 3.70 12.43
C ASN A 129 -19.61 3.64 12.45
N VAL A 130 -19.08 2.46 12.16
CA VAL A 130 -17.63 2.22 12.01
C VAL A 130 -17.10 2.80 10.69
N LEU A 131 -15.86 3.30 10.70
CA LEU A 131 -15.21 3.89 9.51
C LEU A 131 -14.61 2.85 8.57
N CYS A 132 -13.91 1.86 9.13
CA CYS A 132 -13.27 0.79 8.38
C CYS A 132 -14.12 -0.48 8.48
N PRO A 133 -14.04 -1.39 7.49
CA PRO A 133 -14.72 -2.67 7.62
C PRO A 133 -14.22 -3.44 8.84
N THR A 134 -15.17 -3.88 9.67
CA THR A 134 -14.89 -4.53 10.95
C THR A 134 -15.59 -5.88 11.02
N THR A 135 -14.86 -6.92 11.41
CA THR A 135 -15.43 -8.27 11.64
C THR A 135 -15.24 -8.69 13.10
N ILE A 136 -16.25 -9.37 13.64
CA ILE A 136 -16.18 -10.05 14.93
C ILE A 136 -16.27 -11.55 14.64
N HIS A 137 -15.30 -12.30 15.12
CA HIS A 137 -15.29 -13.76 15.03
C HIS A 137 -15.62 -14.34 16.41
N CYS A 138 -16.54 -15.29 16.45
CA CYS A 138 -16.97 -15.95 17.68
C CYS A 138 -16.34 -17.35 17.77
N ASP A 139 -15.17 -17.41 18.37
CA ASP A 139 -14.32 -18.60 18.43
C ASP A 139 -13.76 -18.90 19.83
N HIS A 140 -13.82 -17.98 20.81
CA HIS A 140 -13.23 -18.22 22.14
C HIS A 140 -14.21 -18.75 23.18
N LEU A 141 -15.51 -18.47 23.03
CA LEU A 141 -16.50 -18.79 24.06
C LEU A 141 -17.23 -20.13 23.86
N ILE A 142 -16.70 -20.99 22.99
CA ILE A 142 -17.23 -22.35 22.79
C ILE A 142 -16.41 -23.32 23.65
N GLU A 143 -17.03 -23.83 24.71
CA GLU A 143 -16.43 -24.86 25.55
C GLU A 143 -16.48 -26.23 24.86
N ALA A 144 -15.34 -26.93 24.81
CA ALA A 144 -15.28 -28.30 24.32
C ALA A 144 -15.56 -29.28 25.47
N GLN A 145 -16.70 -29.97 25.44
CA GLN A 145 -17.09 -30.94 26.47
C GLN A 145 -17.31 -32.34 25.89
N ILE A 146 -18.18 -32.47 24.89
CA ILE A 146 -18.62 -33.79 24.39
C ILE A 146 -18.16 -34.01 22.95
N GLY A 147 -18.17 -32.97 22.11
CA GLY A 147 -17.79 -33.05 20.71
C GLY A 147 -18.34 -31.87 19.89
N GLY A 148 -17.63 -31.52 18.81
CA GLY A 148 -17.83 -30.26 18.11
C GLY A 148 -19.26 -29.93 17.68
N GLU A 149 -20.02 -30.88 17.12
CA GLU A 149 -21.40 -30.60 16.69
C GLU A 149 -22.36 -30.37 17.87
N GLN A 150 -22.16 -31.08 18.98
CA GLN A 150 -23.02 -30.99 20.16
C GLN A 150 -22.70 -29.71 20.94
N ASP A 151 -21.40 -29.41 21.09
CA ASP A 151 -20.90 -28.22 21.76
C ASP A 151 -21.27 -26.94 20.99
N LEU A 152 -21.21 -26.96 19.65
CA LEU A 152 -21.68 -25.86 18.80
C LEU A 152 -23.20 -25.65 18.86
N LYS A 153 -23.98 -26.73 18.95
CA LYS A 153 -25.44 -26.62 19.12
C LYS A 153 -25.78 -25.99 20.45
N ARG A 154 -25.10 -26.39 21.54
CA ARG A 154 -25.25 -25.80 22.86
C ARG A 154 -24.88 -24.31 22.87
N ALA A 155 -23.75 -23.94 22.28
CA ALA A 155 -23.29 -22.55 22.24
C ALA A 155 -24.20 -21.59 21.44
N LYS A 156 -25.05 -22.11 20.54
CA LYS A 156 -26.03 -21.31 19.78
C LYS A 156 -27.34 -21.06 20.53
N VAL A 157 -27.65 -21.89 21.53
CA VAL A 157 -28.86 -21.74 22.34
C VAL A 157 -28.56 -20.71 23.42
N ILE A 158 -29.26 -19.59 23.35
CA ILE A 158 -29.26 -18.55 24.39
C ILE A 158 -30.32 -18.99 25.40
N ASP A 159 -29.91 -19.29 26.62
CA ASP A 159 -30.81 -19.43 27.77
C ASP A 159 -31.44 -18.07 28.14
#